data_AF-A0A1V3J8P7-F1
#
_entry.id   AF-A0A1V3J8P7-F1
#
_cell.length_a   1.000
_cell.length_b   1.000
_cell.length_c   1.000
_cell.angle_alpha   90.00
_cell.angle_beta   90.00
_cell.angle_gamma   90.00
#
_symmetry.space_group_name_H-M   'P 1'
#
loop_
_entity.id
_entity.type
_entity.pdbx_description
1 polymer ?
#
loop_
_entity_poly.entity_id
_entity_poly.type
_entity_poly.pdbx_seq_one_letter_code
_entity_poly.pdbx_strand_id
1 'polypeptide(L)'
;MLERLFKLREKGSNPKTEIIAGITTFFTMVYIVFVNPSILGDAGMDKQVVFVTTCLIAGIGTMAMGLFSNLPIALAPAMGLNAFFAYVVVGKLGYSWEIGMGTIFWGSVGLLVLTLLQVRYWLMASIPLSIRVGIGAGIGFFIALIGFKNMGLVVANPATLVALGDLHDSKVLLGILGFFIIVVLAARNIFSGVLISIAVVTGLALWLDDNVMFNGIISLPPALDTVVGKVDIAGALDTALLGIIFSFLLVNLFDSSGTLLGVTDKAGISDEQGRFPKMKQALLVDSMSAVGGSYIGTSAISTYIESGAGVSVGGRTGLTAVTVGGLFLLTIFFSPLTAVVPTYATAGALVYVGILMASSLIRVSW
;
A
#
# COMPACT_ATOMS: atom_id res chain seq x y z
N MET A 1 -23.13 1.95 -22.30
CA MET A 1 -21.69 1.61 -22.35
C MET A 1 -21.22 0.93 -21.05
N LEU A 2 -21.39 1.57 -19.88
CA LEU A 2 -21.01 1.01 -18.57
C LEU A 2 -21.63 -0.37 -18.27
N GLU A 3 -22.92 -0.56 -18.58
CA GLU A 3 -23.60 -1.85 -18.40
C GLU A 3 -22.97 -2.98 -19.25
N ARG A 4 -22.57 -2.69 -20.49
CA ARG A 4 -21.94 -3.68 -21.38
C ARG A 4 -20.52 -4.05 -20.95
N LEU A 5 -19.78 -3.09 -20.38
CA LEU A 5 -18.39 -3.28 -19.95
C LEU A 5 -18.29 -3.97 -18.59
N PHE A 6 -19.05 -3.48 -17.60
CA PHE A 6 -18.92 -3.91 -16.21
C PHE A 6 -20.00 -4.91 -15.77
N LYS A 7 -21.06 -5.11 -16.58
CA LYS A 7 -22.15 -6.06 -16.29
C LYS A 7 -22.78 -5.79 -14.90
N LEU A 8 -23.11 -4.52 -14.64
CA LEU A 8 -23.49 -4.03 -13.32
C LEU A 8 -24.71 -4.77 -12.76
N ARG A 9 -25.76 -4.94 -13.58
CA ARG A 9 -26.99 -5.65 -13.17
C ARG A 9 -26.76 -7.14 -12.92
N GLU A 10 -25.95 -7.79 -13.76
CA GLU A 10 -25.59 -9.21 -13.57
C GLU A 10 -24.85 -9.43 -12.23
N LYS A 11 -24.09 -8.43 -11.79
CA LYS A 11 -23.33 -8.45 -10.52
C LYS A 11 -24.08 -7.84 -9.34
N GLY A 12 -25.38 -7.55 -9.49
CA GLY A 12 -26.23 -7.03 -8.42
C GLY A 12 -25.88 -5.61 -7.96
N SER A 13 -25.27 -4.79 -8.83
CA SER A 13 -24.82 -3.43 -8.49
C SER A 13 -25.39 -2.38 -9.46
N ASN A 14 -25.18 -1.10 -9.13
CA ASN A 14 -25.56 0.05 -9.96
C ASN A 14 -24.46 1.12 -9.94
N PRO A 15 -24.43 2.05 -10.91
CA PRO A 15 -23.35 3.05 -11.01
C PRO A 15 -23.15 3.89 -9.75
N LYS A 16 -24.24 4.24 -9.05
CA LYS A 16 -24.18 5.05 -7.83
C LYS A 16 -23.48 4.27 -6.71
N THR A 17 -23.84 3.01 -6.52
CA THR A 17 -23.21 2.11 -5.54
C THR A 17 -21.72 1.92 -5.84
N GLU A 18 -21.35 1.70 -7.10
CA GLU A 18 -19.94 1.53 -7.49
C GLU A 18 -19.10 2.79 -7.28
N ILE A 19 -19.65 3.98 -7.56
CA ILE A 19 -18.94 5.24 -7.31
C ILE A 19 -18.75 5.46 -5.81
N ILE A 20 -19.78 5.22 -4.99
CA ILE A 20 -19.69 5.32 -3.53
C ILE A 20 -18.68 4.31 -2.98
N ALA A 21 -18.70 3.06 -3.48
CA ALA A 21 -17.73 2.04 -3.12
C ALA A 21 -16.30 2.44 -3.50
N GLY A 22 -16.13 3.07 -4.67
CA GLY A 22 -14.85 3.58 -5.13
C GLY A 22 -14.33 4.71 -4.25
N ILE A 23 -15.18 5.69 -3.92
CA ILE A 23 -14.83 6.78 -2.99
C ILE A 23 -14.49 6.21 -1.60
N THR A 24 -15.25 5.23 -1.12
CA THR A 24 -15.00 4.58 0.18
C THR A 24 -13.65 3.88 0.18
N THR A 25 -13.36 3.10 -0.87
CA THR A 25 -12.06 2.42 -1.03
C THR A 25 -10.92 3.42 -1.09
N PHE A 26 -11.07 4.49 -1.87
CA PHE A 26 -10.09 5.56 -1.96
C PHE A 26 -9.79 6.16 -0.58
N PHE A 27 -10.81 6.55 0.20
CA PHE A 27 -10.58 7.11 1.53
C PHE A 27 -9.93 6.14 2.51
N THR A 28 -10.15 4.84 2.37
CA THR A 28 -9.47 3.85 3.20
C THR A 28 -8.01 3.64 2.86
N MET A 29 -7.59 3.91 1.62
CA MET A 29 -6.21 3.65 1.15
C MET A 29 -5.40 4.91 0.82
N VAL A 30 -6.04 6.10 0.74
CA VAL A 30 -5.38 7.35 0.34
C VAL A 30 -4.20 7.71 1.24
N TYR A 31 -4.15 7.21 2.47
CA TYR A 31 -2.99 7.39 3.34
C TYR A 31 -1.67 6.97 2.68
N ILE A 32 -1.69 6.06 1.70
CA ILE A 32 -0.51 5.60 0.97
C ILE A 32 0.24 6.75 0.28
N VAL A 33 -0.49 7.80 -0.12
CA VAL A 33 0.12 8.96 -0.77
C VAL A 33 1.03 9.72 0.19
N PHE A 34 0.82 9.62 1.50
CA PHE A 34 1.70 10.25 2.50
C PHE A 34 2.72 9.26 3.06
N VAL A 35 2.27 8.02 3.29
CA VAL A 35 3.08 6.99 3.92
C VAL A 35 4.17 6.48 2.99
N ASN A 36 3.88 6.21 1.71
CA ASN A 36 4.89 5.68 0.80
C ASN A 36 6.05 6.66 0.57
N PRO A 37 5.81 7.96 0.28
CA PRO A 37 6.88 8.95 0.23
C PRO A 37 7.66 9.10 1.53
N SER A 38 7.01 8.95 2.68
CA SER A 38 7.72 8.99 3.96
C SER A 38 8.74 7.85 4.06
N ILE A 39 8.32 6.62 3.76
CA ILE A 39 9.18 5.43 3.86
C ILE A 39 10.29 5.45 2.81
N LEU A 40 9.97 5.72 1.55
CA LEU A 40 10.98 5.76 0.49
C LEU A 40 11.89 7.00 0.60
N GLY A 41 11.40 8.08 1.19
CA GLY A 41 12.22 9.24 1.54
C GLY A 41 13.28 8.92 2.59
N ASP A 42 13.00 8.03 3.55
CA ASP A 42 14.00 7.56 4.50
C ASP A 42 15.12 6.75 3.82
N ALA A 43 14.86 6.19 2.64
CA ALA A 43 15.85 5.54 1.78
C ALA A 43 16.64 6.53 0.90
N GLY A 44 16.36 7.83 0.99
CA GLY A 44 17.03 8.88 0.21
C GLY A 44 16.33 9.28 -1.09
N MET A 45 15.12 8.79 -1.34
CA MET A 45 14.35 9.15 -2.55
C MET A 45 13.64 10.51 -2.40
N ASP A 46 13.41 11.21 -3.51
CA ASP A 46 12.65 12.45 -3.51
C ASP A 46 11.17 12.19 -3.16
N LYS A 47 10.72 12.70 -2.01
CA LYS A 47 9.37 12.50 -1.50
C LYS A 47 8.28 13.03 -2.45
N GLN A 48 8.50 14.16 -3.10
CA GLN A 48 7.51 14.75 -4.00
C GLN A 48 7.37 13.93 -5.27
N VAL A 49 8.48 13.42 -5.81
CA VAL A 49 8.44 12.56 -6.99
C VAL A 49 7.89 11.17 -6.66
N VAL A 50 8.21 10.61 -5.49
CA VAL A 50 7.59 9.36 -5.00
C VAL A 50 6.09 9.53 -4.84
N PHE A 51 5.60 10.68 -4.36
CA PHE A 51 4.16 10.95 -4.28
C PHE A 51 3.48 10.87 -5.64
N VAL A 52 4.03 11.58 -6.63
CA VAL A 52 3.44 11.63 -7.97
C VAL A 52 3.47 10.25 -8.61
N THR A 53 4.61 9.56 -8.54
CA THR A 53 4.75 8.22 -9.10
C THR A 53 3.81 7.23 -8.42
N THR A 54 3.61 7.35 -7.09
CA THR A 54 2.66 6.54 -6.32
C THR A 54 1.24 6.71 -6.83
N CYS A 55 0.79 7.97 -6.93
CA CYS A 55 -0.55 8.30 -7.42
C CYS A 55 -0.75 7.87 -8.88
N LEU A 56 0.26 8.07 -9.74
CA LEU A 56 0.22 7.71 -11.15
C LEU A 56 0.04 6.20 -11.33
N ILE A 57 0.89 5.40 -10.69
CA ILE A 57 0.89 3.97 -10.91
C ILE A 57 -0.22 3.25 -10.13
N ALA A 58 -0.61 3.74 -8.94
CA ALA A 58 -1.83 3.30 -8.27
C ALA A 58 -3.07 3.60 -9.12
N GLY A 59 -3.11 4.80 -9.73
CA GLY A 59 -4.16 5.21 -10.66
C GLY A 59 -4.29 4.27 -11.85
N ILE A 60 -3.19 4.09 -12.61
CA ILE A 60 -3.16 3.27 -13.82
C ILE A 60 -3.38 1.79 -13.51
N GLY A 61 -2.68 1.24 -12.51
CA GLY A 61 -2.81 -0.17 -12.12
C GLY A 61 -4.22 -0.51 -11.63
N THR A 62 -4.82 0.38 -10.83
CA THR A 62 -6.20 0.22 -10.37
C THR A 62 -7.22 0.33 -11.51
N MET A 63 -7.06 1.29 -12.42
CA MET A 63 -7.92 1.36 -13.61
C MET A 63 -7.79 0.12 -14.49
N ALA A 64 -6.57 -0.38 -14.70
CA ALA A 64 -6.32 -1.60 -15.45
C ALA A 64 -7.03 -2.80 -14.81
N MET A 65 -6.99 -2.91 -13.48
CA MET A 65 -7.72 -3.97 -12.78
C MET A 65 -9.23 -3.85 -13.02
N GLY A 66 -9.77 -2.64 -12.89
CA GLY A 66 -11.18 -2.38 -13.19
C GLY A 66 -11.56 -2.75 -14.63
N LEU A 67 -10.79 -2.32 -15.63
CA LEU A 67 -11.13 -2.48 -17.04
C LEU A 67 -10.91 -3.92 -17.55
N PHE A 68 -9.82 -4.57 -17.18
CA PHE A 68 -9.46 -5.89 -17.71
C PHE A 68 -10.08 -7.04 -16.88
N SER A 69 -10.00 -6.97 -15.55
CA SER A 69 -10.52 -8.04 -14.68
C SER A 69 -11.97 -7.79 -14.24
N ASN A 70 -12.49 -6.56 -14.36
CA ASN A 70 -13.82 -6.19 -13.88
C ASN A 70 -14.02 -6.56 -12.39
N LEU A 71 -12.99 -6.37 -11.57
CA LEU A 71 -13.02 -6.62 -10.12
C LEU A 71 -12.98 -5.30 -9.34
N PRO A 72 -13.67 -5.19 -8.18
CA PRO A 72 -13.67 -4.02 -7.32
C PRO A 72 -12.41 -3.98 -6.44
N ILE A 73 -11.23 -4.17 -7.04
CA ILE A 73 -9.95 -4.30 -6.32
C ILE A 73 -9.05 -3.15 -6.74
N ALA A 74 -8.59 -2.40 -5.74
CA ALA A 74 -7.61 -1.35 -5.90
C ALA A 74 -6.18 -1.88 -5.74
N LEU A 75 -5.26 -1.23 -6.45
CA LEU A 75 -3.85 -1.56 -6.50
C LEU A 75 -3.04 -0.33 -6.10
N ALA A 76 -2.09 -0.52 -5.22
CA ALA A 76 -1.18 0.52 -4.76
C ALA A 76 0.14 -0.10 -4.28
N PRO A 77 1.17 0.71 -3.97
CA PRO A 77 2.49 0.23 -3.55
C PRO A 77 2.43 -0.67 -2.32
N ALA A 78 3.05 -1.85 -2.36
CA ALA A 78 2.91 -2.84 -1.31
C ALA A 78 3.66 -2.42 -0.03
N MET A 79 2.91 -2.09 1.02
CA MET A 79 3.45 -1.52 2.27
C MET A 79 4.55 -2.38 2.93
N GLY A 80 4.39 -3.70 2.90
CA GLY A 80 5.39 -4.63 3.44
C GLY A 80 6.71 -4.61 2.66
N LEU A 81 6.63 -4.56 1.33
CA LEU A 81 7.82 -4.51 0.47
C LEU A 81 8.58 -3.19 0.65
N ASN A 82 7.86 -2.09 0.86
CA ASN A 82 8.47 -0.75 0.91
C ASN A 82 9.24 -0.56 2.22
N ALA A 83 8.67 -1.06 3.32
CA ALA A 83 9.34 -1.10 4.60
C ALA A 83 10.59 -2.00 4.58
N PHE A 84 10.49 -3.18 3.98
CA PHE A 84 11.64 -4.09 3.84
C PHE A 84 12.75 -3.44 2.97
N PHE A 85 12.38 -2.81 1.87
CA PHE A 85 13.30 -2.07 1.01
C PHE A 85 14.02 -0.93 1.75
N ALA A 86 13.28 0.01 2.32
CA ALA A 86 13.86 1.22 2.89
C ALA A 86 14.72 0.92 4.13
N TYR A 87 14.22 0.08 5.04
CA TYR A 87 14.86 -0.10 6.33
C TYR A 87 15.84 -1.27 6.37
N VAL A 88 15.63 -2.31 5.56
CA VAL A 88 16.54 -3.47 5.53
C VAL A 88 17.55 -3.36 4.39
N VAL A 89 17.09 -3.24 3.15
CA VAL A 89 17.98 -3.26 1.98
C VAL A 89 18.83 -1.98 1.91
N VAL A 90 18.20 -0.82 1.99
CA VAL A 90 18.91 0.46 1.95
C VAL A 90 19.53 0.80 3.30
N GLY A 91 18.70 0.82 4.36
CA GLY A 91 19.16 1.23 5.69
C GLY A 91 20.18 0.30 6.33
N LYS A 92 19.86 -0.99 6.48
CA LYS A 92 20.71 -1.93 7.23
C LYS A 92 21.84 -2.53 6.40
N LEU A 93 21.56 -2.93 5.16
CA LEU A 93 22.55 -3.55 4.28
C LEU A 93 23.41 -2.53 3.51
N GLY A 94 22.99 -1.26 3.48
CA GLY A 94 23.78 -0.17 2.92
C GLY A 94 23.81 -0.12 1.39
N TYR A 95 22.90 -0.82 0.72
CA TYR A 95 22.77 -0.71 -0.74
C TYR A 95 22.14 0.63 -1.12
N SER A 96 22.49 1.15 -2.30
CA SER A 96 21.82 2.34 -2.83
C SER A 96 20.36 2.03 -3.14
N TRP A 97 19.50 3.05 -3.07
CA TRP A 97 18.08 2.88 -3.35
C TRP A 97 17.83 2.48 -4.81
N GLU A 98 18.68 2.90 -5.74
CA GLU A 98 18.63 2.55 -7.17
C GLU A 98 18.82 1.04 -7.37
N ILE A 99 19.83 0.45 -6.73
CA ILE A 99 20.12 -0.98 -6.78
C ILE A 99 19.02 -1.76 -6.05
N GLY A 100 18.63 -1.30 -4.87
CA GLY A 100 17.56 -1.93 -4.11
C GLY A 100 16.24 -1.97 -4.91
N MET A 101 15.91 -0.92 -5.65
CA MET A 101 14.74 -0.91 -6.52
C MET A 101 14.88 -1.87 -7.70
N GLY A 102 16.09 -2.01 -8.25
CA GLY A 102 16.39 -3.03 -9.24
C GLY A 102 16.09 -4.44 -8.71
N THR A 103 16.35 -4.72 -7.43
CA THR A 103 16.00 -6.03 -6.85
C THR A 103 14.49 -6.24 -6.74
N ILE A 104 13.72 -5.19 -6.42
CA ILE A 104 12.25 -5.24 -6.43
C ILE A 104 11.73 -5.47 -7.86
N PHE A 105 12.35 -4.81 -8.85
CA PHE A 105 12.02 -4.97 -10.26
C PHE A 105 12.20 -6.40 -10.71
N TRP A 106 13.36 -7.02 -10.46
CA TRP A 106 13.58 -8.42 -10.81
C TRP A 106 12.68 -9.38 -10.05
N GLY A 107 12.38 -9.10 -8.77
CA GLY A 107 11.40 -9.88 -8.01
C GLY A 107 10.01 -9.83 -8.63
N SER A 108 9.60 -8.65 -9.11
CA SER A 108 8.33 -8.43 -9.79
C SER A 108 8.29 -9.06 -11.19
N VAL A 109 9.41 -9.02 -11.93
CA VAL A 109 9.56 -9.74 -13.21
C VAL A 109 9.45 -11.24 -12.99
N GLY A 110 10.09 -11.78 -11.94
CA GLY A 110 9.94 -13.18 -11.57
C GLY A 110 8.49 -13.54 -11.24
N LEU A 111 7.76 -12.69 -10.52
CA LEU A 111 6.33 -12.87 -10.26
C LEU A 111 5.49 -12.85 -11.55
N LEU A 112 5.81 -11.95 -12.48
CA LEU A 112 5.17 -11.90 -13.80
C LEU A 112 5.41 -13.19 -14.58
N VAL A 113 6.66 -13.68 -14.62
CA VAL A 113 7.00 -14.96 -15.27
C VAL A 113 6.21 -16.11 -14.64
N LEU A 114 6.15 -16.21 -13.31
CA LEU A 114 5.36 -17.23 -12.62
C LEU A 114 3.86 -17.14 -12.94
N THR A 115 3.36 -15.93 -13.18
CA THR A 115 1.97 -15.69 -13.59
C THR A 115 1.70 -16.13 -15.02
N LEU A 116 2.62 -15.81 -15.95
CA LEU A 116 2.53 -16.22 -17.35
C LEU A 116 2.62 -17.75 -17.50
N LEU A 117 3.48 -18.40 -16.71
CA LEU A 117 3.62 -19.86 -16.65
C LEU A 117 2.46 -20.54 -15.91
N GLN A 118 1.48 -19.79 -15.40
CA GLN A 118 0.34 -20.29 -14.62
C GLN A 118 0.72 -21.02 -13.32
N VAL A 119 1.98 -20.95 -12.91
CA VAL A 119 2.48 -21.52 -11.65
C VAL A 119 1.85 -20.80 -10.46
N ARG A 120 1.69 -19.47 -10.57
CA ARG A 120 1.06 -18.65 -9.52
C ARG A 120 -0.35 -19.15 -9.15
N TYR A 121 -1.12 -19.59 -10.14
CA TYR A 121 -2.46 -20.14 -9.91
C TYR A 121 -2.43 -21.44 -9.10
N TRP A 122 -1.55 -22.38 -9.46
CA TRP A 122 -1.38 -23.64 -8.73
C TRP A 122 -0.85 -23.43 -7.31
N LEU A 123 0.09 -22.49 -7.18
CA LEU A 123 0.70 -22.16 -5.90
C LEU A 123 -0.36 -21.57 -4.96
N MET A 124 -1.21 -20.65 -5.43
CA MET A 124 -2.31 -20.08 -4.64
C MET A 124 -3.29 -21.13 -4.10
N ALA A 125 -3.65 -22.13 -4.90
CA ALA A 125 -4.54 -23.22 -4.46
C ALA A 125 -3.90 -24.12 -3.39
N SER A 126 -2.56 -24.12 -3.29
CA SER A 126 -1.79 -25.00 -2.42
C SER A 126 -1.31 -24.34 -1.14
N ILE A 127 -1.44 -23.01 -0.98
CA ILE A 127 -0.96 -22.31 0.23
C ILE A 127 -1.97 -22.49 1.38
N PRO A 128 -1.55 -23.11 2.50
CA PRO A 128 -2.38 -23.21 3.70
C PRO A 128 -2.81 -21.83 4.21
N LEU A 129 -4.02 -21.74 4.79
CA LEU A 129 -4.52 -20.48 5.37
C LEU A 129 -3.56 -19.95 6.44
N SER A 130 -2.96 -20.82 7.25
CA SER A 130 -2.00 -20.47 8.31
C SER A 130 -0.77 -19.72 7.79
N ILE A 131 -0.19 -20.14 6.66
CA ILE A 131 0.97 -19.44 6.05
C ILE A 131 0.54 -18.07 5.52
N ARG A 132 -0.61 -17.99 4.84
CA ARG A 132 -1.13 -16.72 4.31
C ARG A 132 -1.35 -15.69 5.42
N VAL A 133 -2.00 -16.12 6.49
CA VAL A 133 -2.28 -15.28 7.65
C VAL A 133 -0.99 -14.91 8.39
N GLY A 134 -0.07 -15.86 8.57
CA GLY A 134 1.21 -15.63 9.25
C GLY A 134 2.07 -14.58 8.57
N ILE A 135 2.15 -14.59 7.23
CA ILE A 135 2.91 -13.60 6.45
C ILE A 135 2.30 -12.20 6.61
N GLY A 136 0.97 -12.08 6.44
CA GLY A 136 0.27 -10.81 6.63
C GLY A 136 0.43 -10.25 8.05
N ALA A 137 0.32 -11.11 9.06
CA ALA A 137 0.48 -10.72 10.46
C ALA A 137 1.92 -10.30 10.80
N GLY A 138 2.93 -11.03 10.32
CA GLY A 138 4.34 -10.68 10.53
C GLY A 138 4.70 -9.33 9.92
N ILE A 139 4.25 -9.08 8.69
CA ILE A 139 4.39 -7.77 8.02
C ILE A 139 3.65 -6.69 8.81
N GLY A 140 2.43 -6.98 9.27
CA GLY A 140 1.63 -6.06 10.09
C GLY A 140 2.34 -5.64 11.38
N PHE A 141 2.92 -6.58 12.13
CA PHE A 141 3.70 -6.27 13.33
C PHE A 141 4.95 -5.45 13.03
N PHE A 142 5.63 -5.75 11.92
CA PHE A 142 6.80 -4.98 11.48
C PHE A 142 6.44 -3.53 11.15
N ILE A 143 5.35 -3.31 10.40
CA ILE A 143 4.84 -1.97 10.07
C ILE A 143 4.38 -1.24 11.33
N ALA A 144 3.72 -1.93 12.26
CA ALA A 144 3.30 -1.32 13.52
C ALA A 144 4.50 -0.85 14.36
N LEU A 145 5.58 -1.65 14.40
CA LEU A 145 6.82 -1.27 15.07
C LEU A 145 7.46 -0.02 14.43
N ILE A 146 7.46 0.06 13.09
CA ILE A 146 7.92 1.25 12.37
C ILE A 146 7.04 2.46 12.71
N GLY A 147 5.71 2.27 12.78
CA GLY A 147 4.79 3.30 13.24
C GLY A 147 5.14 3.82 14.63
N PHE A 148 5.37 2.93 15.60
CA PHE A 148 5.79 3.31 16.96
C PHE A 148 7.15 4.00 17.00
N LYS A 149 8.08 3.60 16.14
CA LYS A 149 9.38 4.25 15.98
C LYS A 149 9.24 5.66 15.39
N ASN A 150 8.43 5.82 14.35
CA ASN A 150 8.25 7.10 13.65
C ASN A 150 7.51 8.14 14.48
N MET A 151 6.65 7.72 15.43
CA MET A 151 6.07 8.62 16.42
C MET A 151 7.03 8.93 17.58
N GLY A 152 8.17 8.24 17.71
CA GLY A 152 9.10 8.40 18.82
C GLY A 152 8.68 7.71 20.11
N LEU A 153 7.60 6.90 20.10
CA LEU A 153 7.15 6.13 21.27
C LEU A 153 8.10 4.96 21.56
N VAL A 154 8.66 4.36 20.50
CA VAL A 154 9.66 3.30 20.59
C VAL A 154 11.01 3.82 20.12
N VAL A 155 12.01 3.76 21.02
CA VAL A 155 13.39 4.15 20.74
C VAL A 155 14.33 2.96 20.90
N ALA A 156 15.48 3.01 20.22
CA ALA A 156 16.48 1.95 20.32
C ALA A 156 17.14 1.95 21.70
N ASN A 157 17.28 0.77 22.30
CA ASN A 157 18.03 0.59 23.54
C ASN A 157 19.13 -0.47 23.34
N PRO A 158 20.40 -0.18 23.66
CA PRO A 158 21.49 -1.15 23.48
C PRO A 158 21.30 -2.47 24.24
N ALA A 159 20.59 -2.46 25.36
CA ALA A 159 20.39 -3.63 26.22
C ALA A 159 19.12 -4.42 25.89
N THR A 160 18.05 -3.75 25.47
CA THR A 160 16.73 -4.39 25.27
C THR A 160 16.21 -4.33 23.84
N LEU A 161 16.99 -3.75 22.92
CA LEU A 161 16.63 -3.39 21.53
C LEU A 161 15.53 -2.31 21.42
N VAL A 162 14.59 -2.28 22.36
CA VAL A 162 13.43 -1.38 22.42
C VAL A 162 13.33 -0.75 23.82
N ALA A 163 13.15 0.56 23.88
CA ALA A 163 12.76 1.31 25.09
C ALA A 163 11.62 2.29 24.77
N LEU A 164 10.96 2.78 25.82
CA LEU A 164 9.97 3.85 25.73
C LEU A 164 10.69 5.18 25.44
N GLY A 165 10.19 5.92 24.46
CA GLY A 165 10.66 7.28 24.18
C GLY A 165 10.18 8.30 25.20
N ASP A 166 10.52 9.57 24.97
CA ASP A 166 10.14 10.66 25.86
C ASP A 166 8.67 11.06 25.66
N LEU A 167 7.82 10.74 26.64
CA LEU A 167 6.40 11.09 26.61
C LEU A 167 6.13 12.57 26.85
N HIS A 168 7.14 13.35 27.24
CA HIS A 168 7.02 14.80 27.39
C HIS A 168 7.28 15.54 26.07
N ASP A 169 7.80 14.85 25.04
CA ASP A 169 7.96 15.43 23.71
C ASP A 169 6.60 15.61 23.03
N SER A 170 6.29 16.86 22.65
CA SER A 170 5.10 17.24 21.90
C SER A 170 4.90 16.39 20.64
N LYS A 171 5.97 15.98 19.96
CA LYS A 171 5.88 15.15 18.73
C LYS A 171 5.37 13.75 19.02
N VAL A 172 5.79 13.16 20.13
CA VAL A 172 5.33 11.83 20.58
C VAL A 172 3.85 11.89 20.94
N LEU A 173 3.45 12.92 21.67
CA LEU A 173 2.04 13.14 22.04
C LEU A 173 1.15 13.34 20.82
N LEU A 174 1.61 14.09 19.81
CA LEU A 174 0.89 14.27 18.54
C LEU A 174 0.74 12.95 17.76
N GLY A 175 1.77 12.12 17.72
CA GLY A 175 1.71 10.79 17.09
C GLY A 175 0.73 9.85 17.81
N ILE A 176 0.75 9.84 19.15
CA ILE A 176 -0.18 9.07 19.98
C ILE A 176 -1.62 9.57 19.76
N LEU A 177 -1.83 10.88 19.76
CA LEU A 177 -3.13 11.50 19.50
C LEU A 177 -3.67 11.05 18.13
N GLY A 178 -2.83 11.07 17.09
CA GLY A 178 -3.19 10.58 15.77
C GLY A 178 -3.68 9.13 15.81
N PHE A 179 -2.91 8.24 16.42
CA PHE A 179 -3.32 6.84 16.58
C PHE A 179 -4.71 6.69 17.26
N PHE A 180 -4.96 7.41 18.36
CA PHE A 180 -6.25 7.34 19.05
C PHE A 180 -7.40 7.92 18.22
N ILE A 181 -7.18 9.00 17.45
CA ILE A 181 -8.18 9.54 16.52
C ILE A 181 -8.59 8.46 15.51
N ILE A 182 -7.61 7.75 14.93
CA ILE A 182 -7.88 6.67 13.97
C ILE A 182 -8.70 5.56 14.62
N VAL A 183 -8.30 5.09 15.80
CA VAL A 183 -9.00 4.00 16.51
C VAL A 183 -10.44 4.40 16.87
N VAL A 184 -10.67 5.62 17.36
CA VAL A 184 -12.02 6.11 17.71
C VAL A 184 -12.91 6.23 16.48
N LEU A 185 -12.39 6.77 15.37
CA LEU A 185 -13.15 6.89 14.12
C LEU A 185 -13.41 5.52 13.48
N ALA A 186 -12.43 4.62 13.52
CA ALA A 186 -12.56 3.24 13.08
C ALA A 186 -13.63 2.48 13.88
N ALA A 187 -13.64 2.62 15.21
CA ALA A 187 -14.66 2.03 16.08
C ALA A 187 -16.08 2.54 15.78
N ARG A 188 -16.19 3.74 15.19
CA ARG A 188 -17.45 4.33 14.71
C ARG A 188 -17.78 3.99 13.24
N ASN A 189 -17.02 3.09 12.62
CA ASN A 189 -17.15 2.72 11.20
C ASN A 189 -16.98 3.90 10.22
N ILE A 190 -16.14 4.88 10.57
CA ILE A 190 -15.81 6.02 9.69
C ILE A 190 -14.57 5.66 8.88
N PHE A 191 -14.78 5.32 7.60
CA PHE A 191 -13.74 4.86 6.67
C PHE A 191 -12.63 5.89 6.39
N SER A 192 -12.88 7.18 6.60
CA SER A 192 -11.91 8.27 6.43
C SER A 192 -11.07 8.55 7.68
N GLY A 193 -11.14 7.71 8.72
CA GLY A 193 -10.48 7.95 10.01
C GLY A 193 -8.98 8.21 9.92
N VAL A 194 -8.28 7.48 9.04
CA VAL A 194 -6.85 7.66 8.79
C VAL A 194 -6.55 9.04 8.21
N LEU A 195 -7.29 9.47 7.19
CA LEU A 195 -7.10 10.78 6.56
C LEU A 195 -7.42 11.94 7.52
N ILE A 196 -8.51 11.82 8.29
CA ILE A 196 -8.91 12.81 9.30
C ILE A 196 -7.80 12.97 10.35
N SER A 197 -7.26 11.86 10.83
CA SER A 197 -6.13 11.89 11.77
C SER A 197 -4.92 12.62 11.19
N ILE A 198 -4.50 12.29 9.96
CA ILE A 198 -3.37 12.96 9.30
C ILE A 198 -3.63 14.47 9.20
N ALA A 199 -4.84 14.88 8.79
CA ALA A 199 -5.20 16.28 8.67
C ALA A 199 -5.21 17.02 10.02
N VAL A 200 -5.77 16.42 11.08
CA VAL A 200 -5.82 17.01 12.43
C VAL A 200 -4.42 17.15 13.01
N VAL A 201 -3.61 16.09 12.96
CA VAL A 201 -2.26 16.10 13.51
C VAL A 201 -1.35 17.06 12.72
N THR A 202 -1.48 17.10 11.40
CA THR A 202 -0.73 18.05 10.56
C THR A 202 -1.17 19.50 10.82
N GLY A 203 -2.46 19.75 11.04
CA GLY A 203 -2.95 21.07 11.41
C GLY A 203 -2.43 21.54 12.77
N LEU A 204 -2.34 20.65 13.75
CA LEU A 204 -1.71 20.93 15.04
C LEU A 204 -0.20 21.13 14.91
N ALA A 205 0.46 20.35 14.05
CA ALA A 205 1.88 20.48 13.76
C ALA A 205 2.23 21.84 13.15
N LEU A 206 1.40 22.35 12.22
CA LEU A 206 1.55 23.70 11.65
C LEU A 206 1.52 24.82 12.71
N TRP A 207 0.87 24.57 13.86
CA TRP A 207 0.79 25.55 14.95
C TRP A 207 1.90 25.37 15.99
N LEU A 208 2.46 24.17 16.12
CA LEU A 208 3.40 23.80 17.20
C LEU A 208 4.85 23.58 16.73
N ASP A 209 5.08 23.34 15.44
CA ASP A 209 6.37 22.99 14.86
C ASP A 209 6.77 24.00 13.78
N ASP A 210 7.75 24.86 14.10
CA ASP A 210 8.27 25.88 13.19
C ASP A 210 8.88 25.31 11.90
N ASN A 211 9.18 24.00 11.86
CA ASN A 211 9.73 23.33 10.68
C ASN A 211 8.67 22.94 9.65
N VAL A 212 7.37 22.97 10.01
CA VAL A 212 6.29 22.61 9.10
C VAL A 212 5.83 23.85 8.36
N MET A 213 6.30 24.01 7.12
CA MET A 213 5.94 25.15 6.27
C MET A 213 4.86 24.76 5.26
N PHE A 214 3.80 25.57 5.19
CA PHE A 214 2.73 25.38 4.22
C PHE A 214 3.15 25.88 2.84
N ASN A 215 3.47 24.96 1.93
CA ASN A 215 3.97 25.26 0.58
C ASN A 215 2.86 25.25 -0.50
N GLY A 216 1.60 25.45 -0.12
CA GLY A 216 0.44 25.50 -1.02
C GLY A 216 -0.39 24.21 -1.03
N ILE A 217 -1.47 24.23 -1.82
CA ILE A 217 -2.45 23.11 -1.92
C ILE A 217 -2.34 22.42 -3.28
N ILE A 218 -2.19 23.19 -4.35
CA ILE A 218 -2.20 22.70 -5.72
C ILE A 218 -0.92 23.17 -6.41
N SER A 219 -0.22 22.25 -7.05
CA SER A 219 0.88 22.57 -7.95
C SER A 219 0.86 21.69 -9.19
N LEU A 220 1.60 22.11 -10.21
CA LEU A 220 1.98 21.20 -11.28
C LEU A 220 2.84 20.08 -10.70
N PRO A 221 2.75 18.84 -11.24
CA PRO A 221 3.58 17.75 -10.79
C PRO A 221 5.06 18.10 -11.00
N PRO A 222 5.95 17.83 -10.02
CA PRO A 222 7.40 17.97 -10.21
C PRO A 222 7.89 17.12 -11.39
N ALA A 223 9.06 17.49 -11.90
CA ALA A 223 9.77 16.68 -12.87
C ALA A 223 10.07 15.30 -12.26
N LEU A 224 9.92 14.24 -13.07
CA LEU A 224 10.00 12.86 -12.61
C LEU A 224 11.42 12.28 -12.67
N ASP A 225 12.38 13.06 -13.18
CA ASP A 225 13.74 12.66 -13.55
C ASP A 225 14.65 12.25 -12.38
N THR A 226 14.32 12.69 -11.16
CA THR A 226 15.08 12.32 -9.95
C THR A 226 14.84 10.89 -9.51
N VAL A 227 13.73 10.26 -9.92
CA VAL A 227 13.34 8.90 -9.51
C VAL A 227 13.08 7.99 -10.70
N VAL A 228 12.32 8.46 -11.70
CA VAL A 228 11.95 7.66 -12.87
C VAL A 228 13.16 7.48 -13.78
N GLY A 229 13.48 6.22 -14.11
CA GLY A 229 14.61 5.88 -14.98
C GLY A 229 15.97 5.83 -14.27
N LYS A 230 16.00 5.99 -12.94
CA LYS A 230 17.21 5.84 -12.11
C LYS A 230 17.39 4.44 -11.53
N VAL A 231 16.40 3.56 -11.70
CA VAL A 231 16.44 2.17 -11.21
C VAL A 231 17.61 1.42 -11.85
N ASP A 232 18.50 0.88 -11.03
CA ASP A 232 19.66 0.11 -11.51
C ASP A 232 19.30 -1.37 -11.66
N ILE A 233 18.75 -1.70 -12.83
CA ILE A 233 18.34 -3.06 -13.19
C ILE A 233 19.56 -3.97 -13.36
N ALA A 234 20.68 -3.45 -13.88
CA ALA A 234 21.85 -4.26 -14.17
C ALA A 234 22.64 -4.57 -12.88
N GLY A 235 22.86 -3.56 -12.04
CA GLY A 235 23.53 -3.70 -10.74
C GLY A 235 22.77 -4.60 -9.77
N ALA A 236 21.45 -4.69 -9.90
CA ALA A 236 20.64 -5.60 -9.10
C ALA A 236 20.85 -7.10 -9.40
N LEU A 237 21.42 -7.46 -10.56
CA LEU A 237 21.69 -8.86 -10.92
C LEU A 237 22.96 -9.45 -10.30
N ASP A 238 23.55 -8.78 -9.31
CA ASP A 238 24.64 -9.35 -8.54
C ASP A 238 24.18 -10.64 -7.81
N THR A 239 25.03 -11.66 -7.84
CA THR A 239 24.87 -12.91 -7.08
C THR A 239 24.55 -12.68 -5.59
N ALA A 240 25.09 -11.62 -4.98
CA ALA A 240 24.82 -11.28 -3.59
C ALA A 240 23.36 -10.83 -3.34
N LEU A 241 22.70 -10.30 -4.38
CA LEU A 241 21.34 -9.76 -4.30
C LEU A 241 20.27 -10.78 -4.69
N LEU A 242 20.65 -11.95 -5.22
CA LEU A 242 19.69 -13.01 -5.59
C LEU A 242 18.79 -13.43 -4.42
N GLY A 243 19.33 -13.51 -3.21
CA GLY A 243 18.54 -13.82 -2.02
C GLY A 243 17.50 -12.74 -1.70
N ILE A 244 17.83 -11.47 -1.94
CA ILE A 244 16.93 -10.32 -1.74
C ILE A 244 15.85 -10.31 -2.82
N ILE A 245 16.23 -10.51 -4.09
CA ILE A 245 15.29 -10.64 -5.22
C ILE A 245 14.27 -11.76 -4.92
N PHE A 246 14.75 -12.92 -4.50
CA PHE A 246 13.89 -14.05 -4.17
C PHE A 246 12.98 -13.75 -2.97
N SER A 247 13.49 -13.02 -1.96
CA SER A 247 12.68 -12.57 -0.83
C SER A 247 11.56 -11.64 -1.27
N PHE A 248 11.84 -10.63 -2.11
CA PHE A 248 10.82 -9.74 -2.67
C PHE A 248 9.79 -10.50 -3.51
N LEU A 249 10.24 -11.45 -4.34
CA LEU A 249 9.35 -12.30 -5.12
C LEU A 249 8.38 -13.05 -4.21
N LEU A 250 8.88 -13.70 -3.15
CA LEU A 250 8.03 -14.47 -2.23
C LEU A 250 7.07 -13.56 -1.46
N VAL A 251 7.56 -12.47 -0.88
CA VAL A 251 6.71 -11.54 -0.13
C VAL A 251 5.60 -10.98 -1.03
N ASN A 252 5.93 -10.56 -2.25
CA ASN A 252 4.96 -10.05 -3.21
C ASN A 252 3.95 -11.13 -3.65
N LEU A 253 4.45 -12.35 -3.91
CA LEU A 253 3.61 -13.50 -4.24
C LEU A 253 2.56 -13.74 -3.16
N PHE A 254 2.94 -13.73 -1.89
CA PHE A 254 2.04 -14.00 -0.79
C PHE A 254 1.10 -12.82 -0.47
N ASP A 255 1.62 -11.59 -0.47
CA ASP A 255 0.83 -10.40 -0.17
C ASP A 255 -0.28 -10.16 -1.19
N SER A 256 0.06 -10.14 -2.48
CA SER A 256 -0.92 -9.93 -3.54
C SER A 256 -1.91 -11.09 -3.63
N SER A 257 -1.43 -12.33 -3.54
CA SER A 257 -2.30 -13.50 -3.60
C SER A 257 -3.26 -13.57 -2.41
N GLY A 258 -2.77 -13.29 -1.20
CA GLY A 258 -3.57 -13.26 0.01
C GLY A 258 -4.64 -12.17 -0.04
N THR A 259 -4.28 -10.99 -0.52
CA THR A 259 -5.21 -9.86 -0.61
C THR A 259 -6.26 -10.06 -1.69
N LEU A 260 -5.90 -10.54 -2.89
CA LEU A 260 -6.86 -10.91 -3.92
C LEU A 260 -7.90 -11.89 -3.38
N LEU A 261 -7.46 -12.97 -2.73
CA LEU A 261 -8.38 -13.94 -2.14
C LEU A 261 -9.23 -13.32 -1.04
N GLY A 262 -8.63 -12.56 -0.12
CA GLY A 262 -9.36 -11.95 0.99
C GLY A 262 -10.44 -10.96 0.56
N VAL A 263 -10.16 -10.14 -0.46
CA VAL A 263 -11.13 -9.17 -0.99
C VAL A 263 -12.22 -9.86 -1.83
N THR A 264 -11.86 -10.86 -2.63
CA THR A 264 -12.83 -11.61 -3.46
C THR A 264 -13.75 -12.49 -2.62
N ASP A 265 -13.25 -13.07 -1.53
CA ASP A 265 -14.03 -13.77 -0.51
C ASP A 265 -15.03 -12.83 0.18
N LYS A 266 -14.56 -11.67 0.63
CA LYS A 266 -15.43 -10.64 1.22
C LYS A 266 -16.47 -10.10 0.21
N ALA A 267 -16.17 -10.14 -1.08
CA ALA A 267 -17.10 -9.76 -2.14
C ALA A 267 -18.12 -10.86 -2.48
N GLY A 268 -17.96 -12.08 -1.95
CA GLY A 268 -18.81 -13.23 -2.26
C GLY A 268 -18.66 -13.72 -3.69
N ILE A 269 -17.47 -13.53 -4.30
CA ILE A 269 -17.20 -13.93 -5.69
C ILE A 269 -16.16 -15.04 -5.83
N SER A 270 -15.50 -15.44 -4.74
CA SER A 270 -14.63 -16.62 -4.71
C SER A 270 -15.40 -17.89 -4.35
N ASP A 271 -15.00 -19.02 -4.93
CA ASP A 271 -15.47 -20.34 -4.52
C ASP A 271 -14.70 -20.89 -3.31
N GLU A 272 -15.11 -22.06 -2.81
CA GLU A 272 -14.47 -22.74 -1.67
C GLU A 272 -13.00 -23.10 -1.93
N GLN A 273 -12.59 -23.20 -3.20
CA GLN A 273 -11.21 -23.44 -3.61
C GLN A 273 -10.42 -22.14 -3.83
N GLY A 274 -11.00 -20.97 -3.54
CA GLY A 274 -10.37 -19.66 -3.71
C GLY A 274 -10.28 -19.20 -5.18
N ARG A 275 -11.00 -19.81 -6.10
CA ARG A 275 -11.06 -19.38 -7.50
C ARG A 275 -12.14 -18.32 -7.66
N PHE A 276 -11.87 -17.32 -8.49
CA PHE A 276 -12.83 -16.25 -8.78
C PHE A 276 -12.86 -15.91 -10.28
N PRO A 277 -13.95 -15.30 -10.77
CA PRO A 277 -14.06 -14.91 -12.17
C PRO A 277 -12.90 -14.01 -12.61
N LYS A 278 -12.36 -14.28 -13.80
CA LYS A 278 -11.24 -13.52 -14.40
C LYS A 278 -9.96 -13.48 -13.56
N MET A 279 -9.71 -14.52 -12.76
CA MET A 279 -8.49 -14.63 -11.94
C MET A 279 -7.19 -14.49 -12.75
N LYS A 280 -7.09 -15.12 -13.92
CA LYS A 280 -5.89 -15.00 -14.77
C LYS A 280 -5.61 -13.55 -15.18
N GLN A 281 -6.65 -12.80 -15.56
CA GLN A 281 -6.52 -11.39 -15.92
C GLN A 281 -6.14 -10.54 -14.70
N ALA A 282 -6.73 -10.82 -13.53
CA ALA A 282 -6.40 -10.10 -12.31
C ALA A 282 -4.92 -10.29 -11.91
N LEU A 283 -4.44 -11.54 -11.90
CA LEU A 283 -3.04 -11.86 -11.58
C LEU A 283 -2.05 -11.24 -12.59
N LEU A 284 -2.42 -11.21 -13.86
CA LEU A 284 -1.60 -10.59 -14.90
C LEU A 284 -1.51 -9.07 -14.70
N VAL A 285 -2.65 -8.39 -14.49
CA VAL A 285 -2.68 -6.94 -14.25
C VAL A 285 -1.89 -6.60 -12.99
N ASP A 286 -2.05 -7.37 -11.92
CA ASP A 286 -1.30 -7.22 -10.67
C ASP A 286 0.22 -7.33 -10.91
N SER A 287 0.67 -8.39 -11.59
CA SER A 287 2.10 -8.60 -11.85
C SER A 287 2.70 -7.53 -12.78
N MET A 288 1.95 -7.13 -13.82
CA MET A 288 2.37 -6.05 -14.71
C MET A 288 2.43 -4.71 -13.99
N SER A 289 1.49 -4.46 -13.09
CA SER A 289 1.48 -3.25 -12.25
C SER A 289 2.65 -3.27 -11.26
N ALA A 290 3.00 -4.43 -10.69
CA ALA A 290 4.18 -4.61 -9.85
C ALA A 290 5.46 -4.24 -10.60
N VAL A 291 5.65 -4.80 -11.80
CA VAL A 291 6.79 -4.48 -12.68
C VAL A 291 6.80 -2.99 -13.02
N GLY A 292 5.67 -2.41 -13.43
CA GLY A 292 5.56 -0.99 -13.75
C GLY A 292 5.89 -0.07 -12.57
N GLY A 293 5.36 -0.36 -11.38
CA GLY A 293 5.65 0.43 -10.17
C GLY A 293 7.11 0.34 -9.73
N SER A 294 7.68 -0.87 -9.81
CA SER A 294 9.10 -1.10 -9.51
C SER A 294 10.04 -0.45 -10.53
N TYR A 295 9.62 -0.29 -11.78
CA TYR A 295 10.41 0.40 -12.80
C TYR A 295 10.35 1.93 -12.67
N ILE A 296 9.19 2.47 -12.31
CA ILE A 296 8.94 3.92 -12.22
C ILE A 296 9.39 4.49 -10.85
N GLY A 297 9.99 3.70 -9.96
CA GLY A 297 10.59 4.25 -8.74
C GLY A 297 9.62 4.40 -7.56
N THR A 298 8.46 3.75 -7.58
CA THR A 298 7.48 3.82 -6.47
C THR A 298 7.46 2.60 -5.56
N SER A 299 8.11 1.49 -5.98
CA SER A 299 8.09 0.09 -5.48
C SER A 299 7.10 -0.83 -6.19
N ALA A 300 7.11 -2.13 -5.86
CA ALA A 300 6.15 -3.09 -6.38
C ALA A 300 4.74 -2.77 -5.91
N ILE A 301 3.83 -2.57 -6.86
CA ILE A 301 2.40 -2.52 -6.59
C ILE A 301 1.87 -3.91 -6.26
N SER A 302 0.95 -3.94 -5.30
CA SER A 302 0.15 -5.10 -4.94
C SER A 302 -1.32 -4.69 -4.82
N THR A 303 -2.20 -5.68 -4.75
CA THR A 303 -3.61 -5.48 -4.46
C THR A 303 -3.81 -5.09 -3.00
N TYR A 304 -4.77 -4.21 -2.72
CA TYR A 304 -4.97 -3.61 -1.40
C TYR A 304 -6.18 -4.19 -0.66
N ILE A 305 -5.99 -4.50 0.62
CA ILE A 305 -7.01 -5.12 1.49
C ILE A 305 -8.14 -4.14 1.84
N GLU A 306 -7.83 -2.85 1.77
CA GLU A 306 -8.72 -1.70 1.91
C GLU A 306 -9.87 -1.72 0.89
N SER A 307 -9.67 -2.37 -0.26
CA SER A 307 -10.74 -2.66 -1.23
C SER A 307 -11.92 -3.38 -0.58
N GLY A 308 -11.67 -4.13 0.49
CA GLY A 308 -12.69 -4.76 1.32
C GLY A 308 -13.68 -3.77 1.96
N ALA A 309 -13.35 -2.48 2.10
CA ALA A 309 -14.26 -1.44 2.58
C ALA A 309 -15.27 -1.05 1.50
N GLY A 310 -14.81 -0.78 0.26
CA GLY A 310 -15.72 -0.53 -0.87
C GLY A 310 -16.63 -1.72 -1.17
N VAL A 311 -16.07 -2.93 -1.08
CA VAL A 311 -16.82 -4.18 -1.20
C VAL A 311 -17.91 -4.32 -0.13
N SER A 312 -17.68 -3.83 1.09
CA SER A 312 -18.65 -3.90 2.19
C SER A 312 -19.84 -2.95 2.02
N VAL A 313 -19.67 -1.86 1.28
CA VAL A 313 -20.75 -0.91 0.95
C VAL A 313 -21.43 -1.20 -0.40
N GLY A 314 -21.16 -2.39 -0.97
CA GLY A 314 -21.85 -2.90 -2.17
C GLY A 314 -21.04 -2.86 -3.47
N GLY A 315 -19.76 -2.49 -3.44
CA GLY A 315 -18.89 -2.57 -4.62
C GLY A 315 -18.71 -4.02 -5.11
N ARG A 316 -18.97 -4.26 -6.40
CA ARG A 316 -18.93 -5.61 -7.01
C ARG A 316 -18.23 -5.64 -8.36
N THR A 317 -17.97 -4.49 -8.98
CA THR A 317 -17.46 -4.44 -10.36
C THR A 317 -16.18 -3.61 -10.49
N GLY A 318 -15.59 -3.66 -11.67
CA GLY A 318 -14.44 -2.83 -12.02
C GLY A 318 -14.71 -1.34 -12.04
N LEU A 319 -15.96 -0.89 -12.04
CA LEU A 319 -16.30 0.53 -11.95
C LEU A 319 -15.87 1.13 -10.59
N THR A 320 -15.93 0.34 -9.51
CA THR A 320 -15.35 0.70 -8.21
C THR A 320 -13.85 1.00 -8.37
N ALA A 321 -13.09 0.09 -8.99
CA ALA A 321 -11.67 0.28 -9.21
C ALA A 321 -11.38 1.49 -10.13
N VAL A 322 -12.07 1.63 -11.26
CA VAL A 322 -11.89 2.80 -12.16
C VAL A 322 -12.14 4.12 -11.42
N THR A 323 -13.12 4.16 -10.53
CA THR A 323 -13.39 5.34 -9.67
C THR A 323 -12.20 5.63 -8.76
N VAL A 324 -11.67 4.62 -8.06
CA VAL A 324 -10.48 4.76 -7.20
C VAL A 324 -9.28 5.26 -8.01
N GLY A 325 -9.03 4.66 -9.18
CA GLY A 325 -7.92 5.05 -10.03
C GLY A 325 -8.04 6.49 -10.50
N GLY A 326 -9.26 6.94 -10.84
CA GLY A 326 -9.53 8.34 -11.20
C GLY A 326 -9.22 9.31 -10.05
N LEU A 327 -9.61 8.96 -8.83
CA LEU A 327 -9.32 9.75 -7.64
C LEU A 327 -7.81 9.82 -7.34
N PHE A 328 -7.06 8.74 -7.53
CA PHE A 328 -5.59 8.77 -7.41
C PHE A 328 -4.93 9.67 -8.46
N LEU A 329 -5.38 9.62 -9.71
CA LEU A 329 -4.86 10.53 -10.73
C LEU A 329 -5.19 11.99 -10.44
N LEU A 330 -6.37 12.29 -9.88
CA LEU A 330 -6.70 13.64 -9.40
C LEU A 330 -5.84 14.05 -8.20
N THR A 331 -5.41 13.09 -7.38
CA THR A 331 -4.57 13.35 -6.20
C THR A 331 -3.19 13.89 -6.58
N ILE A 332 -2.71 13.63 -7.81
CA ILE A 332 -1.41 14.11 -8.32
C ILE A 332 -1.29 15.65 -8.19
N PHE A 333 -2.37 16.39 -8.42
CA PHE A 333 -2.37 17.86 -8.35
C PHE A 333 -2.20 18.41 -6.92
N PHE A 334 -2.32 17.55 -5.90
CA PHE A 334 -2.18 17.89 -4.49
C PHE A 334 -0.79 17.54 -3.93
N SER A 335 0.23 17.40 -4.78
CA SER A 335 1.59 17.07 -4.37
C SER A 335 2.20 18.00 -3.31
N PRO A 336 1.90 19.32 -3.23
CA PRO A 336 2.44 20.18 -2.18
C PRO A 336 2.04 19.74 -0.77
N LEU A 337 0.90 19.06 -0.61
CA LEU A 337 0.43 18.59 0.69
C LEU A 337 1.40 17.59 1.33
N THR A 338 2.18 16.85 0.54
CA THR A 338 3.15 15.89 1.11
C THR A 338 4.30 16.54 1.86
N ALA A 339 4.70 17.75 1.47
CA ALA A 339 5.77 18.48 2.16
C ALA A 339 5.32 18.99 3.54
N VAL A 340 4.00 19.15 3.73
CA VAL A 340 3.41 19.69 4.97
C VAL A 340 3.17 18.59 6.00
N VAL A 341 2.98 17.34 5.59
CA VAL A 341 2.64 16.26 6.51
C VAL A 341 3.91 15.73 7.20
N PRO A 342 4.06 15.92 8.52
CA PRO A 342 5.22 15.40 9.23
C PRO A 342 5.14 13.88 9.42
N THR A 343 6.28 13.23 9.61
CA THR A 343 6.38 11.76 9.75
C THR A 343 5.60 11.21 10.96
N TYR A 344 5.52 11.97 12.05
CA TYR A 344 4.72 11.58 13.22
C TYR A 344 3.21 11.65 12.97
N ALA A 345 2.73 12.43 11.99
CA ALA A 345 1.31 12.47 11.62
C ALA A 345 0.86 11.21 10.85
N THR A 346 1.77 10.58 10.10
CA THR A 346 1.51 9.32 9.38
C THR A 346 1.81 8.08 10.21
N ALA A 347 2.56 8.22 11.30
CA ALA A 347 2.94 7.12 12.19
C ALA A 347 1.74 6.36 12.77
N GLY A 348 0.69 7.06 13.21
CA GLY A 348 -0.53 6.43 13.71
C GLY A 348 -1.24 5.57 12.65
N ALA A 349 -1.17 5.96 11.39
CA ALA A 349 -1.72 5.20 10.26
C ALA A 349 -0.99 3.85 10.10
N LEU A 350 0.35 3.86 10.19
CA LEU A 350 1.16 2.64 10.14
C LEU A 350 0.79 1.66 11.25
N VAL A 351 0.63 2.14 12.48
CA VAL A 351 0.21 1.30 13.61
C VAL A 351 -1.17 0.70 13.35
N TYR A 352 -2.14 1.50 12.90
CA TYR A 352 -3.48 1.02 12.62
C TYR A 352 -3.53 0.00 11.47
N VAL A 353 -2.80 0.23 10.38
CA VAL A 353 -2.66 -0.72 9.27
C VAL A 353 -2.05 -2.03 9.76
N GLY A 354 -1.00 -1.95 10.59
CA GLY A 354 -0.40 -3.12 11.21
C GLY A 354 -1.40 -3.95 12.04
N ILE A 355 -2.28 -3.28 12.81
CA ILE A 355 -3.37 -3.92 13.56
C ILE A 355 -4.37 -4.60 12.61
N LEU A 356 -4.76 -3.94 11.51
CA LEU A 356 -5.69 -4.53 10.53
C LEU A 356 -5.10 -5.78 9.89
N MET A 357 -3.82 -5.77 9.52
CA MET A 357 -3.15 -6.95 8.96
C MET A 357 -3.03 -8.06 10.01
N ALA A 358 -2.67 -7.74 11.25
CA ALA A 358 -2.58 -8.70 12.35
C ALA A 358 -3.94 -9.30 12.74
N SER A 359 -5.05 -8.58 12.54
CA SER A 359 -6.40 -9.08 12.82
C SER A 359 -6.77 -10.35 12.04
N SER A 360 -6.08 -10.60 10.92
CA SER A 360 -6.24 -11.84 10.15
C SER A 360 -5.92 -13.10 10.97
N LEU A 361 -5.10 -12.99 12.03
CA LEU A 361 -4.79 -14.08 12.97
C LEU A 361 -6.03 -14.68 13.64
N ILE A 362 -7.13 -13.92 13.76
CA ILE A 362 -8.41 -14.39 14.30
C ILE A 362 -8.96 -15.56 13.47
N ARG A 363 -8.58 -15.67 12.19
CA ARG A 363 -9.03 -16.72 11.28
C ARG A 363 -8.23 -18.03 11.41
N VAL A 364 -7.17 -18.06 12.20
CA VAL A 364 -6.35 -19.27 12.39
C VAL A 364 -7.03 -20.17 13.42
N SER A 365 -7.43 -21.37 13.00
CA SER A 365 -7.72 -22.47 13.91
C SER A 365 -6.39 -23.06 14.40
N TRP A 366 -6.07 -22.80 15.67
CA TRP A 366 -4.83 -23.20 16.34
C TRP A 366 -4.78 -24.70 16.64
#